data_AF-A0A536TV64-F1
#
_entry.id   AF-A0A536TV64-F1
#
_cell.length_a   1.000
_cell.length_b   1.000
_cell.length_c   1.000
_cell.angle_alpha   90.00
_cell.angle_beta   90.00
_cell.angle_gamma   90.00
#
_symmetry.space_group_name_H-M   'P 1'
#
loop_
_entity.id
_entity.type
_entity.pdbx_description
1 polymer ?
#
loop_
_entity_poly.entity_id
_entity_poly.type
_entity_poly.pdbx_seq_one_letter_code
_entity_poly.pdbx_strand_id
1 'polypeptide(L)'
;DFWQFPTVSMGLGPIQGIYMARFLKYLQARGLAGTENRKVWVFCGDGEMDEPESLGAIGLAAREKLDNLVFIVNCNLQRLDGPVRGNGKIIQELEADFRGAGWNVIKLIWGSYWDPLFARDLEGRLLRVMEETVDGEYQNYKANDGAFVRKHFFGKDPKLLEMVSRMTDEDIWRLNRGGHDP
;
A
#
# COMPACT_ATOMS: atom_id res chain seq x y z
N ASP A 1 -9.98 -8.69 29.54
CA ASP A 1 -9.45 -9.90 28.87
C ASP A 1 -9.88 -10.04 27.42
N PHE A 2 -9.70 -9.01 26.58
CA PHE A 2 -9.97 -9.13 25.14
C PHE A 2 -8.98 -8.28 24.33
N TRP A 3 -9.08 -6.96 24.43
CA TRP A 3 -8.16 -6.04 23.74
C TRP A 3 -6.83 -5.87 24.48
N GLN A 4 -5.75 -5.72 23.71
CA GLN A 4 -4.39 -5.60 24.22
C GLN A 4 -3.72 -4.26 23.90
N PHE A 5 -4.01 -3.67 22.73
CA PHE A 5 -3.33 -2.49 22.21
C PHE A 5 -4.36 -1.42 21.81
N PRO A 6 -4.34 -0.23 22.41
CA PRO A 6 -5.21 0.88 22.02
C PRO A 6 -4.65 1.61 20.80
N THR A 7 -5.35 1.56 19.67
CA THR A 7 -4.84 2.10 18.38
C THR A 7 -5.75 3.13 17.72
N VAL A 8 -6.90 3.47 18.33
CA VAL A 8 -7.88 4.41 17.71
C VAL A 8 -7.36 5.84 17.63
N SER A 9 -6.45 6.23 18.55
CA SER A 9 -5.69 7.47 18.41
C SER A 9 -4.58 7.21 17.39
N MET A 10 -4.83 7.66 16.16
CA MET A 10 -3.93 7.48 15.02
C MET A 10 -2.51 7.95 15.34
N GLY A 11 -1.52 7.29 14.76
CA GLY A 11 -0.09 7.56 14.98
C GLY A 11 0.50 6.81 16.17
N LEU A 12 -0.28 6.52 17.22
CA LEU A 12 0.22 5.78 18.38
C LEU A 12 0.49 4.31 18.08
N GLY A 13 -0.34 3.68 17.23
CA GLY A 13 -0.20 2.27 16.84
C GLY A 13 1.16 1.97 16.18
N PRO A 14 1.54 2.70 15.11
CA PRO A 14 2.84 2.55 14.45
C PRO A 14 4.05 2.67 15.39
N ILE A 15 4.16 3.76 16.15
CA ILE A 15 5.30 3.97 17.04
C ILE A 15 5.32 2.92 18.17
N GLN A 16 4.17 2.59 18.75
CA GLN A 16 4.05 1.52 19.75
C GLN A 16 4.52 0.18 19.19
N GLY A 17 4.14 -0.16 17.95
CA GLY A 17 4.55 -1.38 17.28
C GLY A 17 6.08 -1.49 17.13
N ILE A 18 6.74 -0.41 16.73
CA ILE A 18 8.20 -0.34 16.62
C ILE A 18 8.86 -0.64 17.98
N TYR A 19 8.44 0.05 19.04
CA TYR A 19 9.03 -0.15 20.37
C TYR A 19 8.66 -1.49 20.99
N MET A 20 7.49 -2.05 20.68
CA MET A 20 7.11 -3.40 21.10
C MET A 20 8.02 -4.45 20.45
N ALA A 21 8.24 -4.36 19.13
CA ALA A 21 9.13 -5.28 18.42
C ALA A 21 10.57 -5.21 18.98
N ARG A 22 11.06 -4.00 19.24
CA ARG A 22 12.36 -3.78 19.90
C ARG A 22 12.39 -4.37 21.31
N PHE A 23 11.34 -4.21 22.09
CA PHE A 23 11.29 -4.74 23.46
C PHE A 23 11.29 -6.27 23.47
N LEU A 24 10.61 -6.92 22.53
CA LEU A 24 10.67 -8.38 22.39
C LEU A 24 12.10 -8.87 22.09
N LYS A 25 12.84 -8.17 21.21
CA LYS A 25 14.25 -8.45 20.93
C LYS A 25 15.12 -8.23 22.17
N TYR A 26 14.86 -7.17 22.94
CA TYR A 26 15.54 -6.92 24.22
C TYR A 26 15.34 -8.06 25.21
N LEU A 27 14.10 -8.53 25.42
CA LEU A 27 13.81 -9.64 26.33
C LEU A 27 14.54 -10.92 25.93
N GLN A 28 14.58 -11.23 24.63
CA GLN A 28 15.33 -12.37 24.09
C GLN A 28 16.83 -12.22 24.37
N ALA A 29 17.42 -11.09 24.00
CA ALA A 29 18.85 -10.84 24.11
C ALA A 29 19.34 -10.86 25.57
N ARG A 30 18.44 -10.54 26.52
CA ARG A 30 18.71 -10.56 27.95
C ARG A 30 18.41 -11.89 28.63
N GLY A 31 17.90 -12.89 27.91
CA GLY A 31 17.51 -14.18 28.47
C GLY A 31 16.34 -14.09 29.45
N LEU A 32 15.48 -13.06 29.33
CA LEU A 32 14.36 -12.82 30.22
C LEU A 32 13.08 -13.52 29.76
N ALA A 33 12.90 -13.72 28.46
CA ALA A 33 11.79 -14.46 27.87
C ALA A 33 12.15 -14.98 26.47
N GLY A 34 11.58 -16.14 26.08
CA GLY A 34 11.66 -16.67 24.71
C GLY A 34 10.66 -15.97 23.79
N THR A 35 11.14 -15.17 22.84
CA THR A 35 10.32 -14.34 21.93
C THR A 35 10.61 -14.59 20.44
N GLU A 36 11.48 -15.56 20.11
CA GLU A 36 11.99 -15.80 18.75
C GLU A 36 10.90 -16.02 17.67
N ASN A 37 9.75 -16.60 18.03
CA ASN A 37 8.64 -16.88 17.10
C ASN A 37 7.52 -15.85 17.16
N ARG A 38 7.75 -14.67 17.76
CA ARG A 38 6.76 -13.61 17.87
C ARG A 38 6.97 -12.55 16.79
N LYS A 39 5.88 -12.17 16.14
CA LYS A 39 5.82 -11.03 15.22
C LYS A 39 4.92 -9.94 15.80
N VAL A 40 5.30 -8.69 15.59
CA VAL A 40 4.46 -7.52 15.82
C VAL A 40 3.91 -7.08 14.48
N TRP A 41 2.59 -7.07 14.37
CA TRP A 41 1.87 -6.64 13.18
C TRP A 41 1.19 -5.31 13.48
N VAL A 42 1.54 -4.30 12.69
CA VAL A 42 0.92 -2.98 12.76
C VAL A 42 0.00 -2.85 11.55
N PHE A 43 -1.29 -2.67 11.80
CA PHE A 43 -2.27 -2.33 10.78
C PHE A 43 -2.56 -0.83 10.91
N CYS A 44 -2.34 -0.09 9.83
CA CYS A 44 -2.57 1.35 9.78
C CYS A 44 -3.18 1.75 8.43
N GLY A 45 -3.84 2.91 8.40
CA GLY A 45 -4.31 3.53 7.16
C GLY A 45 -3.23 4.39 6.52
N ASP A 46 -3.28 4.57 5.21
CA ASP A 46 -2.44 5.56 4.51
C ASP A 46 -2.66 6.99 5.02
N GLY A 47 -3.91 7.36 5.35
CA GLY A 47 -4.22 8.65 5.97
C GLY A 47 -3.65 8.83 7.39
N GLU A 48 -3.51 7.75 8.16
CA GLU A 48 -2.85 7.78 9.49
C GLU A 48 -1.35 8.05 9.36
N MET A 49 -0.74 7.77 8.20
CA MET A 49 0.69 8.00 7.99
C MET A 49 1.08 9.49 7.92
N ASP A 50 0.11 10.41 7.85
CA ASP A 50 0.33 11.86 7.98
C ASP A 50 0.65 12.27 9.43
N GLU A 51 0.34 11.44 10.44
CA GLU A 51 0.69 11.73 11.83
C GLU A 51 2.21 11.65 12.03
N PRO A 52 2.86 12.62 12.71
CA PRO A 52 4.31 12.62 12.93
C PRO A 52 4.83 11.33 13.57
N GLU A 53 4.04 10.73 14.47
CA GLU A 53 4.36 9.51 15.19
C GLU A 53 4.38 8.28 14.27
N SER A 54 3.61 8.28 13.18
CA SER A 54 3.51 7.17 12.23
C SER A 54 4.82 6.90 11.51
N LEU A 55 5.51 7.96 11.07
CA LEU A 55 6.74 7.88 10.30
C LEU A 55 7.99 8.26 11.10
N GLY A 56 7.86 9.08 12.16
CA GLY A 56 9.01 9.70 12.84
C GLY A 56 10.03 8.73 13.45
N ALA A 57 9.64 7.47 13.70
CA ALA A 57 10.49 6.45 14.29
C ALA A 57 10.86 5.28 13.35
N ILE A 58 10.44 5.28 12.08
CA ILE A 58 10.66 4.12 11.20
C ILE A 58 12.14 3.79 10.99
N GLY A 59 13.04 4.78 11.03
CA GLY A 59 14.49 4.55 10.96
C GLY A 59 15.07 3.81 12.17
N LEU A 60 14.36 3.75 13.31
CA LEU A 60 14.77 2.92 14.45
C LEU A 60 14.67 1.43 14.11
N ALA A 61 13.64 1.01 13.38
CA ALA A 61 13.42 -0.39 13.06
C ALA A 61 14.57 -0.98 12.24
N ALA A 62 15.09 -0.22 11.26
CA ALA A 62 16.25 -0.63 10.48
C ALA A 62 17.53 -0.68 11.32
N ARG A 63 17.79 0.34 12.16
CA ARG A 63 18.97 0.38 13.05
C ARG A 63 19.02 -0.81 14.02
N GLU A 64 17.87 -1.18 14.58
CA GLU A 64 17.74 -2.29 15.53
C GLU A 64 17.48 -3.65 14.85
N LYS A 65 17.46 -3.70 13.50
CA LYS A 65 17.21 -4.90 12.69
C LYS A 65 15.94 -5.64 13.13
N LEU A 66 14.83 -4.93 13.23
CA LEU A 66 13.53 -5.46 13.70
C LEU A 66 12.85 -6.33 12.63
N ASP A 67 13.45 -7.47 12.30
CA ASP A 67 12.86 -8.49 11.41
C ASP A 67 11.57 -9.13 11.97
N ASN A 68 11.24 -8.85 13.23
CA ASN A 68 10.02 -9.29 13.91
C ASN A 68 8.88 -8.27 13.82
N LEU A 69 9.04 -7.20 13.05
CA LEU A 69 8.04 -6.16 12.84
C LEU A 69 7.53 -6.20 11.39
N VAL A 70 6.21 -6.12 11.23
CA VAL A 70 5.55 -5.99 9.92
C VAL A 70 4.54 -4.85 9.99
N PHE A 71 4.67 -3.90 9.06
CA PHE A 71 3.68 -2.85 8.83
C PHE A 71 2.78 -3.26 7.65
N ILE A 72 1.48 -3.15 7.86
CA ILE A 72 0.44 -3.33 6.85
C ILE A 72 -0.28 -1.98 6.73
N VAL A 73 0.13 -1.20 5.74
CA VAL A 73 -0.51 0.08 5.41
C VAL A 73 -1.61 -0.19 4.39
N ASN A 74 -2.86 0.06 4.77
CA ASN A 74 -3.99 -0.02 3.85
C ASN A 74 -4.06 1.25 3.00
N CYS A 75 -3.51 1.17 1.79
CA CYS A 75 -3.53 2.26 0.82
C CYS A 75 -4.83 2.25 0.00
N ASN A 76 -5.93 2.66 0.62
CA ASN A 76 -7.20 2.85 -0.08
C ASN A 76 -7.27 4.20 -0.84
N LEU A 77 -6.22 5.04 -0.68
CA LEU A 77 -6.01 6.36 -1.26
C LEU A 77 -6.85 7.47 -0.62
N GLN A 78 -7.49 7.22 0.52
CA GLN A 78 -8.47 8.09 1.16
C GLN A 78 -8.29 8.24 2.66
N ARG A 79 -8.53 9.45 3.14
CA ARG A 79 -8.85 9.77 4.54
C ARG A 79 -10.32 10.15 4.66
N LEU A 80 -10.75 10.52 5.86
CA LEU A 80 -12.16 10.77 6.18
C LEU A 80 -12.85 11.73 5.20
N ASP A 81 -12.20 12.85 4.87
CA ASP A 81 -12.81 13.92 4.06
C ASP A 81 -12.28 13.98 2.61
N GLY A 82 -11.61 12.93 2.11
CA GLY A 82 -11.15 12.88 0.72
C GLY A 82 -9.82 12.17 0.52
N PRO A 83 -9.18 12.30 -0.67
CA PRO A 83 -7.92 11.63 -0.95
C PRO A 83 -6.77 12.09 -0.04
N VAL A 84 -5.83 11.18 0.26
CA VAL A 84 -4.61 11.52 1.04
C VAL A 84 -3.68 12.40 0.20
N ARG A 85 -3.41 11.99 -1.06
CA ARG A 85 -2.59 12.72 -2.04
C ARG A 85 -3.28 12.80 -3.40
N GLY A 86 -4.39 13.53 -3.51
CA GLY A 86 -5.19 13.57 -4.75
C GLY A 86 -4.41 13.92 -6.03
N ASN A 87 -3.46 14.86 -5.95
CA ASN A 87 -2.59 15.26 -7.07
C ASN A 87 -1.24 14.52 -7.09
N GLY A 88 -1.07 13.52 -6.23
CA GLY A 88 0.16 12.76 -6.05
C GLY A 88 -0.13 11.26 -6.01
N LYS A 89 0.76 10.51 -5.37
CA LYS A 89 0.69 9.06 -5.27
C LYS A 89 1.20 8.59 -3.89
N ILE A 90 0.28 8.36 -2.94
CA ILE A 90 0.64 8.04 -1.55
C ILE A 90 1.44 6.72 -1.43
N ILE A 91 1.16 5.74 -2.30
CA ILE A 91 1.89 4.47 -2.32
C ILE A 91 3.38 4.70 -2.65
N GLN A 92 3.68 5.59 -3.60
CA GLN A 92 5.05 5.92 -4.00
C GLN A 92 5.76 6.77 -2.94
N GLU A 93 5.04 7.71 -2.31
CA GLU A 93 5.56 8.49 -1.19
C GLU A 93 5.99 7.57 -0.04
N LEU A 94 5.08 6.69 0.41
CA LEU A 94 5.38 5.72 1.46
C LEU A 94 6.47 4.73 1.05
N GLU A 95 6.49 4.25 -0.20
CA GLU A 95 7.59 3.40 -0.67
C GLU A 95 8.94 4.11 -0.54
N ALA A 96 9.03 5.38 -0.94
CA ALA A 96 10.26 6.16 -0.86
C ALA A 96 10.70 6.36 0.58
N ASP A 97 9.79 6.73 1.48
CA ASP A 97 10.07 6.96 2.90
C ASP A 97 10.56 5.68 3.59
N PHE A 98 9.83 4.57 3.40
CA PHE A 98 10.19 3.29 4.03
C PHE A 98 11.49 2.71 3.45
N ARG A 99 11.67 2.72 2.12
CA ARG A 99 12.95 2.27 1.52
C ARG A 99 14.11 3.16 1.96
N GLY A 100 13.91 4.47 1.97
CA GLY A 100 14.90 5.45 2.44
C GLY A 100 15.29 5.22 3.91
N ALA A 101 14.34 4.76 4.73
CA ALA A 101 14.57 4.37 6.11
C ALA A 101 15.17 2.96 6.29
N GLY A 102 15.45 2.23 5.21
CA GLY A 102 16.08 0.90 5.24
C GLY A 102 15.12 -0.28 5.41
N TRP A 103 13.83 -0.09 5.14
CA TRP A 103 12.84 -1.17 5.19
C TRP A 103 12.78 -1.98 3.90
N ASN A 104 12.35 -3.24 4.04
CA ASN A 104 11.87 -4.02 2.90
C ASN A 104 10.42 -3.61 2.59
N VAL A 105 10.16 -3.19 1.36
CA VAL A 105 8.84 -2.74 0.92
C VAL A 105 8.27 -3.71 -0.12
N ILE A 106 7.08 -4.23 0.16
CA ILE A 106 6.31 -5.09 -0.74
C ILE A 106 5.02 -4.35 -1.09
N LYS A 107 4.79 -4.11 -2.38
CA LYS A 107 3.59 -3.41 -2.87
C LYS A 107 2.60 -4.42 -3.46
N LEU A 108 1.37 -4.44 -2.94
CA LEU A 108 0.26 -5.26 -3.43
C LEU A 108 -0.74 -4.35 -4.17
N ILE A 109 -0.41 -3.98 -5.42
CA ILE A 109 -1.13 -2.92 -6.15
C ILE A 109 -2.27 -3.49 -7.01
N TRP A 110 -2.00 -4.54 -7.79
CA TRP A 110 -2.91 -5.08 -8.80
C TRP A 110 -3.24 -6.53 -8.50
N GLY A 111 -4.50 -6.92 -8.72
CA GLY A 111 -4.89 -8.32 -8.65
C GLY A 111 -4.60 -9.09 -9.94
N SER A 112 -4.76 -10.40 -9.88
CA SER A 112 -4.45 -11.40 -10.90
C SER A 112 -5.15 -11.17 -12.24
N TYR A 113 -6.28 -10.48 -12.27
CA TYR A 113 -6.96 -10.13 -13.53
C TYR A 113 -6.16 -9.15 -14.40
N TRP A 114 -5.16 -8.47 -13.84
CA TRP A 114 -4.24 -7.64 -14.60
C TRP A 114 -3.08 -8.43 -15.23
N ASP A 115 -2.78 -9.65 -14.75
CA ASP A 115 -1.61 -10.42 -15.22
C ASP A 115 -1.60 -10.64 -16.74
N PRO A 116 -2.73 -10.98 -17.41
CA PRO A 116 -2.75 -11.11 -18.86
C PRO A 116 -2.53 -9.79 -19.61
N LEU A 117 -2.80 -8.64 -18.99
CA LEU A 117 -2.52 -7.33 -19.57
C LEU A 117 -1.02 -7.01 -19.41
N PHE A 118 -0.44 -7.26 -18.24
CA PHE A 118 1.00 -7.09 -18.01
C PHE A 118 1.84 -7.98 -18.91
N ALA A 119 1.46 -9.24 -19.10
CA ALA A 119 2.16 -10.16 -20.00
C ALA A 119 2.14 -9.68 -21.47
N ARG A 120 1.18 -8.83 -21.85
CA ARG A 120 1.04 -8.25 -23.20
C ARG A 120 1.67 -6.87 -23.33
N ASP A 121 2.07 -6.21 -22.25
CA ASP A 121 2.65 -4.86 -22.26
C ASP A 121 4.15 -4.87 -22.59
N LEU A 122 4.50 -5.31 -23.79
CA LEU A 122 5.90 -5.46 -24.22
C LEU A 122 6.64 -4.12 -24.37
N GLU A 123 5.91 -3.02 -24.55
CA GLU A 123 6.46 -1.68 -24.74
C GLU A 123 6.43 -0.83 -23.45
N GLY A 124 5.93 -1.38 -22.33
CA GLY A 124 5.81 -0.65 -21.06
C GLY A 124 4.81 0.50 -21.09
N ARG A 125 3.82 0.48 -22.00
CA ARG A 125 2.81 1.53 -22.16
C ARG A 125 1.80 1.51 -21.04
N LEU A 126 1.35 0.31 -20.65
CA LEU A 126 0.43 0.15 -19.54
C LEU A 126 1.10 0.59 -18.25
N LEU A 127 2.35 0.15 -18.04
CA LEU A 127 3.16 0.60 -16.91
C LEU A 127 3.30 2.13 -16.88
N ARG A 128 3.60 2.76 -18.02
CA ARG A 128 3.71 4.22 -18.12
C ARG A 128 2.42 4.92 -17.70
N VAL A 129 1.27 4.52 -18.25
CA VAL A 129 -0.03 5.10 -17.89
C VAL A 129 -0.33 4.88 -16.41
N MET A 130 0.04 3.73 -15.84
CA MET A 130 -0.13 3.47 -14.41
C MET A 130 0.73 4.38 -13.51
N GLU A 131 1.97 4.67 -13.93
CA GLU A 131 2.87 5.56 -13.21
C GLU A 131 2.47 7.03 -13.34
N GLU A 132 2.00 7.47 -14.52
CA GLU A 132 1.53 8.84 -14.75
C GLU A 132 0.19 9.16 -14.07
N THR A 133 -0.67 8.16 -13.86
CA THR A 133 -1.99 8.35 -13.25
C THR A 133 -1.86 8.63 -11.75
N VAL A 134 -2.47 9.73 -11.28
CA VAL A 134 -2.46 10.14 -9.86
C VAL A 134 -3.60 9.52 -9.06
N ASP A 135 -3.50 9.55 -7.72
CA ASP A 135 -4.49 8.91 -6.83
C ASP A 135 -5.91 9.45 -7.05
N GLY A 136 -6.06 10.76 -7.29
CA GLY A 136 -7.35 11.38 -7.57
C GLY A 136 -8.03 10.80 -8.83
N GLU A 137 -7.25 10.48 -9.86
CA GLU A 137 -7.77 9.82 -11.06
C GLU A 137 -8.19 8.37 -10.76
N TYR A 138 -7.38 7.61 -10.01
CA TYR A 138 -7.75 6.26 -9.60
C TYR A 138 -9.02 6.21 -8.74
N GLN A 139 -9.23 7.21 -7.88
CA GLN A 139 -10.47 7.34 -7.14
C GLN A 139 -11.65 7.66 -8.05
N ASN A 140 -11.45 8.53 -9.05
CA ASN A 140 -12.48 8.83 -10.04
C ASN A 140 -12.84 7.60 -10.88
N TYR A 141 -11.86 6.81 -11.32
CA TYR A 141 -12.10 5.55 -12.00
C TYR A 141 -12.97 4.62 -11.16
N LYS A 142 -12.69 4.48 -9.86
CA LYS A 142 -13.46 3.61 -8.98
C LYS A 142 -14.87 4.13 -8.64
N ALA A 143 -15.13 5.42 -8.83
CA ALA A 143 -16.43 6.04 -8.63
C ALA A 143 -17.36 5.95 -9.86
N ASN A 144 -16.86 5.50 -11.03
CA ASN A 144 -17.63 5.41 -12.28
C ASN A 144 -17.83 3.94 -12.71
N ASP A 145 -17.72 3.64 -14.01
CA ASP A 145 -17.95 2.32 -14.61
C ASP A 145 -16.81 1.91 -15.57
N GLY A 146 -16.92 0.71 -16.15
CA GLY A 146 -15.92 0.20 -17.09
C GLY A 146 -15.79 1.01 -18.37
N ALA A 147 -16.86 1.62 -18.87
CA ALA A 147 -16.84 2.48 -20.04
C ALA A 147 -16.02 3.75 -19.77
N PHE A 148 -16.18 4.34 -18.58
CA PHE A 148 -15.38 5.46 -18.11
C PHE A 148 -13.90 5.07 -18.00
N VAL A 149 -13.58 3.92 -17.40
CA VAL A 149 -12.19 3.43 -17.30
C VAL A 149 -11.59 3.18 -18.70
N ARG A 150 -12.33 2.56 -19.61
CA ARG A 150 -11.89 2.38 -21.01
C ARG A 150 -11.51 3.72 -21.63
N LYS A 151 -12.39 4.72 -21.52
CA LYS A 151 -12.22 6.03 -22.15
C LYS A 151 -11.11 6.87 -21.50
N HIS A 152 -11.00 6.86 -20.18
CA HIS A 152 -10.18 7.82 -19.44
C HIS A 152 -8.88 7.26 -18.87
N PHE A 153 -8.76 5.93 -18.72
CA PHE A 153 -7.51 5.27 -18.34
C PHE A 153 -6.84 4.65 -19.58
N PHE A 154 -7.47 3.64 -20.20
CA PHE A 154 -6.91 3.01 -21.40
C PHE A 154 -6.89 3.97 -22.59
N GLY A 155 -7.83 4.90 -22.67
CA GLY A 155 -7.88 5.94 -23.71
C GLY A 155 -6.78 6.99 -23.67
N LYS A 156 -5.92 6.99 -22.62
CA LYS A 156 -4.71 7.84 -22.58
C LYS A 156 -3.69 7.43 -23.65
N ASP A 157 -3.70 6.18 -24.09
CA ASP A 157 -2.84 5.68 -25.17
C ASP A 157 -3.68 4.84 -26.16
N PRO A 158 -3.74 5.21 -27.46
CA PRO A 158 -4.46 4.42 -28.47
C PRO A 158 -4.09 2.93 -28.52
N LYS A 159 -2.84 2.57 -28.18
CA LYS A 159 -2.39 1.17 -28.12
C LYS A 159 -2.94 0.42 -26.92
N LEU A 160 -3.23 1.12 -25.82
CA LEU A 160 -3.92 0.51 -24.68
C LEU A 160 -5.41 0.28 -24.96
N LEU A 161 -6.07 1.16 -25.73
CA LEU A 161 -7.42 0.89 -26.23
C LEU A 161 -7.47 -0.37 -27.12
N GLU A 162 -6.48 -0.55 -27.99
CA GLU A 162 -6.33 -1.76 -28.80
C GLU A 162 -6.14 -3.00 -27.92
N MET A 163 -5.31 -2.90 -26.87
CA MET A 163 -5.06 -3.98 -25.91
C MET A 163 -6.32 -4.50 -25.20
N VAL A 164 -7.26 -3.61 -24.87
CA VAL A 164 -8.54 -3.93 -24.21
C VAL A 164 -9.73 -3.99 -25.17
N SER A 165 -9.49 -3.97 -26.49
CA SER A 165 -10.55 -3.93 -27.52
C SER A 165 -11.51 -5.13 -27.49
N ARG A 166 -11.05 -6.27 -26.97
CA ARG A 166 -11.84 -7.51 -26.83
C ARG A 166 -12.47 -7.71 -25.44
N MET A 167 -12.15 -6.85 -24.48
CA MET A 167 -12.76 -6.90 -23.15
C MET A 167 -14.09 -6.16 -23.20
N THR A 168 -15.13 -6.64 -22.53
CA THR A 168 -16.34 -5.83 -22.31
C THR A 168 -16.07 -4.75 -21.27
N ASP A 169 -17.00 -3.80 -21.13
CA ASP A 169 -16.88 -2.80 -20.07
C ASP A 169 -17.02 -3.47 -18.69
N GLU A 170 -17.79 -4.54 -18.54
CA GLU A 170 -17.83 -5.34 -17.32
C GLU A 170 -16.50 -6.04 -17.03
N ASP A 171 -15.81 -6.57 -18.05
CA ASP A 171 -14.49 -7.18 -17.88
C ASP A 171 -13.46 -6.14 -17.40
N ILE A 172 -13.46 -4.94 -18.00
CA ILE A 172 -12.61 -3.83 -17.56
C ILE A 172 -12.96 -3.43 -16.12
N TRP A 173 -14.24 -3.39 -15.77
CA TRP A 173 -14.68 -3.02 -14.43
C TRP A 173 -14.29 -4.03 -13.34
N ARG A 174 -14.10 -5.30 -13.72
CA ARG A 174 -13.68 -6.37 -12.81
C ARG A 174 -12.19 -6.32 -12.46
N LEU A 175 -11.38 -5.57 -13.21
CA LEU A 175 -9.96 -5.40 -12.91
C LEU A 175 -9.78 -4.85 -11.47
N ASN A 176 -9.28 -5.70 -10.57
CA ASN A 176 -9.25 -5.47 -9.12
C ASN A 176 -7.91 -4.90 -8.63
N ARG A 177 -7.92 -4.34 -7.42
CA ARG A 177 -6.70 -3.95 -6.69
C ARG A 177 -6.14 -5.15 -5.94
N GLY A 178 -4.82 -5.21 -5.78
CA GLY A 178 -4.10 -6.37 -5.23
C GLY A 178 -4.46 -6.69 -3.77
N GLY A 179 -4.82 -5.69 -2.96
CA GLY A 179 -5.33 -5.93 -1.60
C GLY A 179 -6.67 -6.69 -1.51
N HIS A 180 -7.30 -7.01 -2.65
CA HIS A 180 -8.52 -7.81 -2.75
C HIS A 180 -8.32 -9.14 -3.49
N ASP A 181 -7.08 -9.58 -3.67
CA ASP A 181 -6.72 -10.86 -4.32
C ASP A 181 -6.08 -11.81 -3.29
N PRO A 182 -6.71 -12.95 -2.93
CA PRO A 182 -6.22 -13.88 -1.88
C PRO A 182 -4.99 -14.73 -2.20
#